data_AF-A0A5E4S1N0-F1
#
_entry.id   AF-A0A5E4S1N0-F1
#
_cell.length_a   1.000
_cell.length_b   1.000
_cell.length_c   1.000
_cell.angle_alpha   90.00
_cell.angle_beta   90.00
_cell.angle_gamma   90.00
#
_symmetry.space_group_name_H-M   'P 1'
#
loop_
_entity.id
_entity.type
_entity.pdbx_description
1 polymer ?
#
loop_
_entity_poly.entity_id
_entity_poly.type
_entity_poly.pdbx_seq_one_letter_code
_entity_poly.pdbx_strand_id
1 'polypeptide(L)'
;MRTASEAAPAQPRPLSVGRTYAATRETVFLAWTRTEAVKRWFCPTGYTVPEAQIDARVGGAFDLRMQSPEGESHWIRGRFVEIDAPARLVIDMEVTDAKGQALFGARTTAEFTEVAQGTRLDVEQRYTVHDPAFAWMPAGAGEGWAQTLDKLGREVMREAEAPTQRSVVHATFRIERQYAASPARVYRALTERDAKDRWFARSDGLTLIERSMDVRPGGREVAKGRWASGMVSTFDALYFDVVPDSRLVYTYEMHLDARKISVSLATIDLRARDGGTHLVMTEQGAFLDGYDDAGSRERGTQQLLDALGASLGD
;
A
#
# COMPACT_ATOMS: atom_id res chain seq x y z
N MET A 1 31.74 59.89 -15.99
CA MET A 1 32.08 58.47 -16.19
C MET A 1 30.83 57.67 -15.80
N ARG A 2 30.08 57.17 -16.79
CA ARG A 2 28.82 56.43 -16.60
C ARG A 2 29.16 55.02 -16.11
N THR A 3 28.59 54.62 -14.98
CA THR A 3 28.56 53.24 -14.48
C THR A 3 27.91 52.33 -15.53
N ALA A 4 28.63 51.29 -15.94
CA ALA A 4 28.07 50.21 -16.76
C ALA A 4 27.01 49.49 -15.91
N SER A 5 25.76 49.48 -16.39
CA SER A 5 24.71 48.65 -15.84
C SER A 5 24.99 47.21 -16.28
N GLU A 6 25.42 46.35 -15.36
CA GLU A 6 25.37 44.89 -15.58
C GLU A 6 23.90 44.53 -15.83
N ALA A 7 23.59 44.11 -17.06
CA ALA A 7 22.27 43.60 -17.40
C ALA A 7 22.08 42.24 -16.71
N ALA A 8 21.00 42.10 -15.94
CA ALA A 8 20.65 40.83 -15.33
C ALA A 8 20.56 39.72 -16.41
N PRO A 9 21.01 38.49 -16.13
CA PRO A 9 20.97 37.40 -17.10
C PRO A 9 19.54 37.15 -17.60
N ALA A 10 19.41 36.90 -18.90
CA ALA A 10 18.13 36.60 -19.53
C ALA A 10 17.55 35.31 -18.94
N GLN A 11 16.29 35.36 -18.50
CA GLN A 11 15.64 34.24 -17.85
C GLN A 11 15.05 33.25 -18.87
N PRO A 12 15.16 31.92 -18.63
CA PRO A 12 14.55 30.92 -19.49
C PRO A 12 13.03 31.07 -19.55
N ARG A 13 12.42 30.62 -20.65
CA ARG A 13 10.95 30.54 -20.73
C ARG A 13 10.43 29.53 -19.69
N PRO A 14 9.24 29.78 -19.09
CA PRO A 14 8.59 28.80 -18.24
C PRO A 14 8.41 27.48 -18.99
N LEU A 15 8.64 26.38 -18.28
CA LEU A 15 8.34 25.04 -18.74
C LEU A 15 6.92 24.67 -18.30
N SER A 16 6.12 24.14 -19.21
CA SER A 16 4.80 23.58 -18.90
C SER A 16 4.72 22.15 -19.43
N VAL A 17 4.39 21.21 -18.54
CA VAL A 17 4.31 19.78 -18.85
C VAL A 17 3.14 19.19 -18.07
N GLY A 18 2.42 18.23 -18.64
CA GLY A 18 1.34 17.59 -17.90
C GLY A 18 1.03 16.18 -18.37
N ARG A 19 0.39 15.41 -17.50
CA ARG A 19 0.10 13.99 -17.68
C ARG A 19 -1.15 13.58 -16.92
N THR A 20 -1.86 12.59 -17.46
CA THR A 20 -3.02 11.98 -16.80
C THR A 20 -2.64 10.66 -16.16
N TYR A 21 -3.07 10.44 -14.91
CA TYR A 21 -2.88 9.20 -14.16
C TYR A 21 -4.23 8.60 -13.77
N ALA A 22 -4.36 7.28 -13.88
CA ALA A 22 -5.55 6.54 -13.48
C ALA A 22 -5.61 6.34 -11.95
N ALA A 23 -5.60 7.44 -11.20
CA ALA A 23 -5.67 7.48 -9.73
C ALA A 23 -6.41 8.75 -9.26
N THR A 24 -6.84 8.78 -8.00
CA THR A 24 -7.50 9.96 -7.41
C THR A 24 -6.51 11.10 -7.20
N ARG A 25 -7.03 12.33 -7.06
CA ARG A 25 -6.20 13.52 -6.84
C ARG A 25 -5.38 13.39 -5.57
N GLU A 26 -5.96 12.81 -4.52
CA GLU A 26 -5.30 12.54 -3.25
C GLU A 26 -4.10 11.62 -3.43
N THR A 27 -4.22 10.54 -4.20
CA THR A 27 -3.11 9.62 -4.46
C THR A 27 -1.96 10.30 -5.19
N VAL A 28 -2.26 11.07 -6.25
CA VAL A 28 -1.22 11.79 -6.99
C VAL A 28 -0.58 12.87 -6.12
N PHE A 29 -1.38 13.60 -5.34
CA PHE A 29 -0.90 14.61 -4.40
C PHE A 29 0.02 14.02 -3.32
N LEU A 30 -0.34 12.86 -2.75
CA LEU A 30 0.47 12.18 -1.73
C LEU A 30 1.87 11.79 -2.23
N ALA A 31 2.01 11.48 -3.51
CA ALA A 31 3.31 11.20 -4.11
C ALA A 31 4.25 12.42 -4.09
N TRP A 32 3.73 13.64 -4.06
CA TRP A 32 4.51 14.89 -3.94
C TRP A 32 4.85 15.27 -2.51
N THR A 33 4.06 14.83 -1.53
CA THR A 33 4.18 15.29 -0.14
C THR A 33 4.82 14.29 0.80
N ARG A 34 5.06 13.05 0.35
CA ARG A 34 5.77 12.03 1.14
C ARG A 34 7.23 11.91 0.74
N THR A 35 8.12 11.99 1.72
CA THR A 35 9.58 11.88 1.52
C THR A 35 9.98 10.64 0.72
N GLU A 36 9.47 9.47 1.10
CA GLU A 36 9.85 8.22 0.43
C GLU A 36 9.30 8.12 -1.00
N ALA A 37 8.16 8.74 -1.29
CA ALA A 37 7.66 8.82 -2.66
C ALA A 37 8.55 9.74 -3.50
N VAL A 38 8.82 10.97 -3.03
CA VAL A 38 9.67 11.96 -3.72
C VAL A 38 11.04 11.37 -4.06
N LYS A 39 11.67 10.62 -3.14
CA LYS A 39 12.96 9.95 -3.39
C LYS A 39 12.95 8.98 -4.57
N ARG A 40 11.80 8.36 -4.86
CA ARG A 40 11.66 7.36 -5.92
C ARG A 40 11.39 7.95 -7.29
N TRP A 41 10.72 9.12 -7.36
CA TRP A 41 10.29 9.66 -8.65
C TRP A 41 10.87 11.03 -9.02
N PHE A 42 11.25 11.89 -8.08
CA PHE A 42 11.64 13.29 -8.32
C PHE A 42 13.09 13.44 -8.84
N CYS A 43 13.41 12.71 -9.93
CA CYS A 43 14.62 12.93 -10.72
C CYS A 43 14.48 12.23 -12.08
N PRO A 44 15.24 12.66 -13.11
CA PRO A 44 15.26 12.01 -14.41
C PRO A 44 15.71 10.54 -14.37
N THR A 45 15.58 9.84 -15.50
CA THR A 45 16.08 8.45 -15.61
C THR A 45 17.61 8.44 -15.50
N GLY A 46 18.16 7.46 -14.78
CA GLY A 46 19.60 7.36 -14.49
C GLY A 46 20.05 8.12 -13.24
N TYR A 47 19.28 9.11 -12.78
CA TYR A 47 19.55 9.85 -11.55
C TYR A 47 18.87 9.18 -10.35
N THR A 48 19.38 9.48 -9.15
CA THR A 48 18.81 9.03 -7.88
C THR A 48 18.63 10.20 -6.91
N VAL A 49 17.75 10.03 -5.92
CA VAL A 49 17.58 10.95 -4.80
C VAL A 49 17.89 10.19 -3.50
N PRO A 50 19.17 10.06 -3.13
CA PRO A 50 19.58 9.32 -1.93
C PRO A 50 19.01 9.93 -0.64
N GLU A 51 18.89 11.25 -0.57
CA GLU A 51 18.44 11.98 0.62
C GLU A 51 17.34 12.97 0.23
N ALA A 52 16.29 13.03 1.05
CA ALA A 52 15.25 14.05 0.95
C ALA A 52 14.63 14.34 2.33
N GLN A 53 14.16 15.57 2.50
CA GLN A 53 13.35 16.00 3.64
C GLN A 53 12.17 16.78 3.09
N ILE A 54 10.96 16.23 3.31
CA ILE A 54 9.71 16.80 2.80
C ILE A 54 8.79 17.04 4.01
N ASP A 55 8.51 18.31 4.30
CA ASP A 55 7.59 18.74 5.36
C ASP A 55 6.40 19.44 4.67
N ALA A 56 5.34 18.67 4.41
CA ALA A 56 4.21 19.08 3.56
C ALA A 56 3.23 20.01 4.29
N ARG A 57 3.70 21.21 4.60
CA ARG A 57 2.93 22.35 5.10
C ARG A 57 3.48 23.62 4.47
N VAL A 58 2.70 24.70 4.43
CA VAL A 58 3.20 26.00 3.97
C VAL A 58 4.40 26.42 4.83
N GLY A 59 5.51 26.78 4.16
CA GLY A 59 6.80 27.09 4.75
C GLY A 59 7.64 25.87 5.16
N GLY A 60 7.12 24.65 5.02
CA GLY A 60 7.87 23.42 5.28
C GLY A 60 8.89 23.12 4.18
N ALA A 61 9.93 22.37 4.54
CA ALA A 61 11.06 22.07 3.66
C ALA A 61 10.69 21.15 2.49
N PHE A 62 11.30 21.41 1.34
CA PHE A 62 11.36 20.52 0.17
C PHE A 62 12.82 20.40 -0.26
N ASP A 63 13.58 19.64 0.51
CA ASP A 63 15.01 19.48 0.32
C ASP A 63 15.30 18.09 -0.24
N LEU A 64 16.19 18.00 -1.23
CA LEU A 64 16.66 16.72 -1.74
C LEU A 64 18.08 16.83 -2.29
N ARG A 65 18.83 15.74 -2.17
CA ARG A 65 20.13 15.58 -2.82
C ARG A 65 19.92 14.73 -4.06
N MET A 66 20.18 15.30 -5.23
CA MET A 66 20.12 14.58 -6.49
C MET A 66 21.53 14.12 -6.87
N GLN A 67 21.65 12.87 -7.31
CA GLN A 67 22.92 12.25 -7.71
C GLN A 67 22.85 11.73 -9.15
N SER A 68 23.88 12.05 -9.95
CA SER A 68 24.05 11.58 -11.33
C SER A 68 24.55 10.13 -11.40
N PRO A 69 24.43 9.46 -12.56
CA PRO A 69 24.99 8.12 -12.77
C PRO A 69 26.51 8.04 -12.51
N GLU A 70 27.23 9.13 -12.76
CA GLU A 70 28.68 9.26 -12.58
C GLU A 70 29.06 9.58 -11.11
N GLY A 71 28.08 9.77 -10.24
CA GLY A 71 28.26 9.97 -8.81
C GLY A 71 28.28 11.42 -8.34
N GLU A 72 28.26 12.40 -9.26
CA GLU A 72 28.16 13.83 -8.93
C GLU A 72 26.84 14.12 -8.20
N SER A 73 26.85 15.01 -7.21
CA SER A 73 25.67 15.33 -6.41
C SER A 73 25.47 16.83 -6.25
N HIS A 74 24.21 17.24 -6.33
CA HIS A 74 23.78 18.61 -6.04
C HIS A 74 22.63 18.61 -5.03
N TRP A 75 22.62 19.61 -4.16
CA TRP A 75 21.49 19.85 -3.29
C TRP A 75 20.47 20.72 -4.00
N ILE A 76 19.21 20.34 -3.89
CA ILE A 76 18.06 21.16 -4.20
C ILE A 76 17.43 21.50 -2.86
N ARG A 77 17.41 22.78 -2.51
CA ARG A 77 16.90 23.28 -1.23
C ARG A 77 15.67 24.11 -1.50
N GLY A 78 14.58 23.83 -0.80
CA GLY A 78 13.30 24.43 -1.15
C GLY A 78 12.30 24.46 -0.02
N ARG A 79 11.16 25.08 -0.32
CA ARG A 79 10.02 25.16 0.60
C ARG A 79 8.71 25.13 -0.16
N PHE A 80 7.69 24.56 0.47
CA PHE A 80 6.31 24.71 0.02
C PHE A 80 5.85 26.15 0.27
N VAL A 81 5.48 26.85 -0.78
CA VAL A 81 4.95 28.21 -0.73
C VAL A 81 3.43 28.21 -0.60
N GLU A 82 2.79 27.22 -1.21
CA GLU A 82 1.34 27.07 -1.24
C GLU A 82 1.00 25.59 -1.19
N ILE A 83 0.00 25.23 -0.39
CA ILE A 83 -0.60 23.89 -0.38
C ILE A 83 -2.11 24.09 -0.23
N ASP A 84 -2.84 23.72 -1.27
CA ASP A 84 -4.30 23.59 -1.27
C ASP A 84 -4.63 22.14 -1.58
N ALA A 85 -4.60 21.28 -0.54
CA ALA A 85 -4.67 19.85 -0.72
C ALA A 85 -6.10 19.38 -1.08
N PRO A 86 -6.29 18.49 -2.08
CA PRO A 86 -5.29 17.91 -2.98
C PRO A 86 -5.18 18.64 -4.33
N ALA A 87 -5.75 19.84 -4.47
CA ALA A 87 -5.93 20.54 -5.74
C ALA A 87 -4.65 21.20 -6.29
N ARG A 88 -3.75 21.68 -5.42
CA ARG A 88 -2.59 22.47 -5.84
C ARG A 88 -1.46 22.49 -4.82
N LEU A 89 -0.23 22.56 -5.30
CA LEU A 89 0.94 22.91 -4.50
C LEU A 89 1.92 23.78 -5.29
N VAL A 90 2.66 24.62 -4.57
CA VAL A 90 3.74 25.44 -5.13
C VAL A 90 4.99 25.27 -4.29
N ILE A 91 6.12 25.02 -4.94
CA ILE A 91 7.43 24.84 -4.32
C ILE A 91 8.39 25.87 -4.92
N ASP A 92 9.05 26.65 -4.07
CA ASP A 92 10.24 27.42 -4.46
C ASP A 92 11.47 26.58 -4.09
N MET A 93 12.38 26.39 -5.04
CA MET A 93 13.61 25.62 -4.83
C MET A 93 14.82 26.31 -5.46
N GLU A 94 15.99 26.09 -4.89
CA GLU A 94 17.29 26.52 -5.39
C GLU A 94 18.22 25.31 -5.51
N VAL A 95 18.91 25.21 -6.64
CA VAL A 95 19.99 24.25 -6.82
C VAL A 95 21.28 24.88 -6.35
N THR A 96 21.95 24.23 -5.41
CA THR A 96 23.20 24.71 -4.82
C THR A 96 24.37 23.80 -5.16
N ASP A 97 25.56 24.39 -5.31
CA ASP A 97 26.80 23.64 -5.40
C ASP A 97 27.23 23.01 -4.05
N ALA A 98 28.39 22.34 -4.04
CA ALA A 98 28.95 21.72 -2.83
C ALA A 98 29.32 22.73 -1.72
N LYS A 99 29.43 24.02 -2.05
CA LYS A 99 29.72 25.12 -1.10
C LYS A 99 28.44 25.82 -0.63
N GLY A 100 27.27 25.42 -1.12
CA GLY A 100 25.97 26.01 -0.80
C GLY A 100 25.64 27.26 -1.61
N GLN A 101 26.40 27.56 -2.67
CA GLN A 101 26.11 28.70 -3.54
C GLN A 101 24.95 28.37 -4.49
N ALA A 102 23.92 29.21 -4.50
CA ALA A 102 22.77 29.06 -5.39
C ALA A 102 23.17 29.30 -6.86
N LEU A 103 22.99 28.27 -7.68
CA LEU A 103 23.31 28.26 -9.11
C LEU A 103 22.12 28.80 -9.91
N PHE A 104 20.95 28.23 -9.65
CA PHE A 104 19.67 28.68 -10.21
C PHE A 104 18.51 28.26 -9.30
N GLY A 105 17.45 29.07 -9.33
CA GLY A 105 16.18 28.79 -8.70
C GLY A 105 15.15 28.24 -9.67
N ALA A 106 14.16 27.52 -9.15
CA ALA A 106 12.97 27.12 -9.85
C ALA A 106 11.74 27.27 -8.94
N ARG A 107 10.68 27.85 -9.48
CA ARG A 107 9.35 27.85 -8.85
C ARG A 107 8.49 26.84 -9.58
N THR A 108 8.16 25.74 -8.93
CA THR A 108 7.33 24.66 -9.46
C THR A 108 5.91 24.79 -8.93
N THR A 109 4.95 24.86 -9.84
CA THR A 109 3.52 24.84 -9.55
C THR A 109 2.95 23.53 -10.08
N ALA A 110 2.27 22.77 -9.25
CA ALA A 110 1.58 21.54 -9.64
C ALA A 110 0.08 21.68 -9.35
N GLU A 111 -0.74 21.47 -10.38
CA GLU A 111 -2.20 21.51 -10.32
C GLU A 111 -2.76 20.14 -10.63
N PHE A 112 -3.71 19.70 -9.80
CA PHE A 112 -4.32 18.37 -9.86
C PHE A 112 -5.80 18.53 -10.18
N THR A 113 -6.15 18.30 -11.45
CA THR A 113 -7.52 18.42 -11.95
C THR A 113 -8.14 17.04 -12.11
N GLU A 114 -9.35 16.86 -11.60
CA GLU A 114 -10.11 15.64 -11.81
C GLU A 114 -10.64 15.57 -13.25
N VAL A 115 -10.43 14.42 -13.90
CA VAL A 115 -10.89 14.16 -15.27
C VAL A 115 -11.50 12.77 -15.34
N ALA A 116 -12.26 12.48 -16.39
CA ALA A 116 -12.98 11.19 -16.53
C ALA A 116 -12.07 9.95 -16.41
N GLN A 117 -10.77 10.08 -16.73
CA GLN A 117 -9.78 8.99 -16.71
C GLN A 117 -8.92 8.96 -15.43
N GLY A 118 -9.25 9.76 -14.42
CA GLY A 118 -8.51 9.88 -13.16
C GLY A 118 -8.09 11.33 -12.87
N THR A 119 -6.79 11.56 -12.70
CA THR A 119 -6.26 12.89 -12.37
C THR A 119 -5.34 13.39 -13.47
N ARG A 120 -5.63 14.59 -13.98
CA ARG A 120 -4.72 15.38 -14.80
C ARG A 120 -3.80 16.19 -13.88
N LEU A 121 -2.50 15.92 -13.96
CA LEU A 121 -1.45 16.73 -13.35
C LEU A 121 -0.87 17.68 -14.39
N ASP A 122 -0.90 18.97 -14.11
CA ASP A 122 -0.19 20.00 -14.87
C ASP A 122 0.89 20.63 -14.00
N VAL A 123 2.12 20.64 -14.49
CA VAL A 123 3.30 21.20 -13.83
C VAL A 123 3.82 22.37 -14.64
N GLU A 124 3.92 23.53 -14.00
CA GLU A 124 4.62 24.70 -14.52
C GLU A 124 5.89 24.96 -13.70
N GLN A 125 7.03 25.13 -14.36
CA GLN A 125 8.28 25.50 -13.71
C GLN A 125 8.83 26.81 -14.29
N ARG A 126 9.04 27.81 -13.41
CA ARG A 126 9.66 29.09 -13.75
C ARG A 126 11.06 29.15 -13.17
N TYR A 127 12.06 29.38 -14.01
CA TYR A 127 13.46 29.39 -13.59
C TYR A 127 13.96 30.80 -13.30
N THR A 128 14.86 30.91 -12.32
CA THR A 128 15.65 32.10 -12.04
C THR A 128 17.12 31.73 -12.10
N VAL A 129 17.82 32.10 -13.17
CA VAL A 129 19.26 31.85 -13.33
C VAL A 129 20.03 32.94 -12.58
N HIS A 130 20.89 32.54 -11.65
CA HIS A 130 21.77 33.45 -10.91
C HIS A 130 23.17 33.48 -11.55
N ASP A 131 23.68 32.32 -11.96
CA ASP A 131 24.96 32.21 -12.67
C ASP A 131 24.72 31.83 -14.15
N PRO A 132 25.09 32.71 -15.12
CA PRO A 132 24.96 32.45 -16.55
C PRO A 132 25.65 31.15 -17.01
N ALA A 133 26.69 30.69 -16.33
CA ALA A 133 27.40 29.45 -16.66
C ALA A 133 26.50 28.20 -16.54
N PHE A 134 25.40 28.31 -15.79
CA PHE A 134 24.45 27.21 -15.56
C PHE A 134 23.13 27.39 -16.32
N ALA A 135 23.02 28.40 -17.19
CA ALA A 135 21.82 28.66 -17.99
C ALA A 135 21.44 27.50 -18.94
N TRP A 136 22.39 26.62 -19.25
CA TRP A 136 22.15 25.44 -20.09
C TRP A 136 21.35 24.33 -19.36
N MET A 137 21.40 24.27 -18.02
CA MET A 137 20.70 23.23 -17.26
C MET A 137 19.18 23.35 -17.38
N PRO A 138 18.55 24.53 -17.19
CA PRO A 138 17.12 24.70 -17.45
C PRO A 138 16.70 24.40 -18.90
N ALA A 139 17.58 24.57 -19.88
CA ALA A 139 17.26 24.33 -21.28
C ALA A 139 16.99 22.84 -21.59
N GLY A 140 17.63 21.92 -20.86
CA GLY A 140 17.39 20.47 -20.95
C GLY A 140 16.26 19.94 -20.05
N ALA A 141 15.66 20.81 -19.24
CA ALA A 141 14.73 20.38 -18.20
C ALA A 141 13.42 19.77 -18.75
N GLY A 142 13.00 20.13 -19.97
CA GLY A 142 11.80 19.59 -20.59
C GLY A 142 11.82 18.06 -20.75
N GLU A 143 12.91 17.51 -21.27
CA GLU A 143 13.09 16.06 -21.41
C GLU A 143 13.23 15.37 -20.05
N GLY A 144 13.96 16.00 -19.12
CA GLY A 144 14.09 15.52 -17.75
C GLY A 144 12.74 15.42 -17.02
N TRP A 145 11.86 16.39 -17.22
CA TRP A 145 10.51 16.38 -16.64
C TRP A 145 9.61 15.31 -17.22
N ALA A 146 9.66 15.07 -18.54
CA ALA A 146 8.88 13.99 -19.15
C ALA A 146 9.21 12.63 -18.52
N GLN A 147 10.50 12.33 -18.36
CA GLN A 147 10.98 11.11 -17.70
C GLN A 147 10.63 11.07 -16.20
N THR A 148 10.73 12.21 -15.52
CA THR A 148 10.36 12.34 -14.10
C THR A 148 8.87 12.03 -13.91
N LEU A 149 8.00 12.47 -14.83
CA LEU A 149 6.57 12.13 -14.81
C LEU A 149 6.25 10.67 -15.18
N ASP A 150 7.12 9.99 -15.95
CA ASP A 150 7.05 8.52 -16.13
C ASP A 150 7.29 7.79 -14.80
N LYS A 151 8.29 8.23 -14.03
CA LYS A 151 8.57 7.67 -12.70
C LYS A 151 7.44 7.96 -11.72
N LEU A 152 6.87 9.17 -11.77
CA LEU A 152 5.71 9.52 -10.94
C LEU A 152 4.54 8.58 -11.22
N GLY A 153 4.28 8.21 -12.49
CA GLY A 153 3.22 7.26 -12.80
C GLY A 153 3.39 5.90 -12.11
N ARG A 154 4.63 5.40 -12.01
CA ARG A 154 4.92 4.16 -11.27
C ARG A 154 4.72 4.33 -9.77
N GLU A 155 5.12 5.48 -9.21
CA GLU A 155 4.89 5.75 -7.79
C GLU A 155 3.41 5.97 -7.47
N VAL A 156 2.65 6.61 -8.36
CA VAL A 156 1.20 6.78 -8.21
C VAL A 156 0.48 5.43 -8.18
N MET A 157 0.89 4.48 -9.03
CA MET A 157 0.35 3.11 -8.96
C MET A 157 0.70 2.45 -7.61
N ARG A 158 1.95 2.61 -7.16
CA ARG A 158 2.38 2.12 -5.84
C ARG A 158 1.59 2.75 -4.69
N GLU A 159 1.27 4.03 -4.80
CA GLU A 159 0.50 4.80 -3.83
C GLU A 159 -1.00 4.47 -3.88
N ALA A 160 -1.55 4.18 -5.05
CA ALA A 160 -2.92 3.68 -5.22
C ALA A 160 -3.10 2.29 -4.60
N GLU A 161 -2.06 1.46 -4.68
CA GLU A 161 -1.99 0.14 -4.05
C GLU A 161 -1.62 0.20 -2.56
N ALA A 162 -1.10 1.34 -2.08
CA ALA A 162 -0.75 1.55 -0.68
C ALA A 162 -2.00 1.96 0.13
N PRO A 163 -2.31 1.27 1.24
CA PRO A 163 -3.40 1.70 2.10
C PRO A 163 -3.15 3.11 2.65
N THR A 164 -4.12 4.00 2.46
CA THR A 164 -4.02 5.45 2.71
C THR A 164 -3.95 5.84 4.19
N GLN A 165 -4.14 4.89 5.12
CA GLN A 165 -3.81 5.04 6.54
C GLN A 165 -3.46 3.69 7.18
N ARG A 166 -2.22 3.54 7.67
CA ARG A 166 -1.83 2.35 8.42
C ARG A 166 -2.57 2.33 9.76
N SER A 167 -3.37 1.31 10.00
CA SER A 167 -4.17 1.21 11.23
C SER A 167 -4.39 -0.24 11.62
N VAL A 168 -4.72 -0.47 12.90
CA VAL A 168 -5.07 -1.78 13.42
C VAL A 168 -6.27 -1.67 14.35
N VAL A 169 -7.25 -2.55 14.13
CA VAL A 169 -8.36 -2.80 15.06
C VAL A 169 -8.24 -4.23 15.56
N HIS A 170 -8.39 -4.43 16.87
CA HIS A 170 -8.34 -5.75 17.47
C HIS A 170 -9.74 -6.24 17.84
N ALA A 171 -10.00 -7.52 17.62
CA ALA A 171 -11.18 -8.20 18.16
C ALA A 171 -10.80 -9.55 18.76
N THR A 172 -11.59 -9.99 19.74
CA THR A 172 -11.50 -11.34 20.29
C THR A 172 -12.92 -11.85 20.48
N PHE A 173 -13.19 -13.04 19.95
CA PHE A 173 -14.49 -13.67 20.09
C PHE A 173 -14.32 -15.17 20.36
N ARG A 174 -15.36 -15.75 20.96
CA ARG A 174 -15.43 -17.17 21.33
C ARG A 174 -16.73 -17.74 20.84
N ILE A 175 -16.65 -18.81 20.05
CA ILE A 175 -17.80 -19.52 19.49
C ILE A 175 -17.78 -20.94 20.06
N GLU A 176 -18.95 -21.39 20.53
CA GLU A 176 -19.13 -22.76 21.02
C GLU A 176 -20.18 -23.49 20.19
N ARG A 177 -19.96 -24.80 19.98
CA ARG A 177 -20.89 -25.70 19.29
C ARG A 177 -20.94 -27.06 19.99
N GLN A 178 -22.12 -27.65 20.01
CA GLN A 178 -22.30 -29.05 20.40
C GLN A 178 -22.66 -29.85 19.15
N TYR A 179 -21.84 -30.85 18.82
CA TYR A 179 -22.08 -31.75 17.70
C TYR A 179 -22.40 -33.16 18.20
N ALA A 180 -23.37 -33.82 17.56
CA ALA A 180 -23.69 -35.23 17.78
C ALA A 180 -22.71 -36.17 17.02
N ALA A 181 -21.41 -35.88 17.15
CA ALA A 181 -20.32 -36.61 16.52
C ALA A 181 -19.15 -36.75 17.51
N SER A 182 -18.38 -37.84 17.40
CA SER A 182 -17.21 -38.04 18.26
C SER A 182 -16.12 -36.99 18.00
N PRO A 183 -15.24 -36.68 18.99
CA PRO A 183 -14.14 -35.75 18.78
C PRO A 183 -13.25 -36.15 17.61
N ALA A 184 -13.04 -37.46 17.41
CA ALA A 184 -12.32 -37.99 16.26
C ALA A 184 -12.99 -37.67 14.92
N ARG A 185 -14.32 -37.77 14.81
CA ARG A 185 -15.05 -37.41 13.57
C ARG A 185 -14.95 -35.91 13.29
N VAL A 186 -15.08 -35.07 14.32
CA VAL A 186 -14.94 -33.60 14.21
C VAL A 186 -13.51 -33.22 13.83
N TYR A 187 -12.51 -33.83 14.46
CA TYR A 187 -11.10 -33.60 14.17
C TYR A 187 -10.78 -33.95 12.72
N ARG A 188 -11.19 -35.13 12.23
CA ARG A 188 -11.03 -35.49 10.81
C ARG A 188 -11.68 -34.48 9.87
N ALA A 189 -12.86 -33.96 10.21
CA ALA A 189 -13.52 -32.91 9.41
C ALA A 189 -12.78 -31.56 9.40
N LEU A 190 -11.95 -31.29 10.40
CA LEU A 190 -11.10 -30.10 10.48
C LEU A 190 -9.72 -30.27 9.82
N THR A 191 -9.21 -31.51 9.75
CA THR A 191 -7.81 -31.78 9.36
C THR A 191 -7.64 -32.55 8.06
N GLU A 192 -8.65 -33.29 7.61
CA GLU A 192 -8.60 -34.01 6.33
C GLU A 192 -9.18 -33.16 5.20
N ARG A 193 -8.44 -33.05 4.09
CA ARG A 193 -8.80 -32.21 2.95
C ARG A 193 -10.21 -32.49 2.42
N ASP A 194 -10.50 -33.73 2.09
CA ASP A 194 -11.79 -34.10 1.48
C ASP A 194 -12.96 -33.87 2.43
N ALA A 195 -12.75 -34.00 3.74
CA ALA A 195 -13.77 -33.74 4.74
C ALA A 195 -13.98 -32.23 4.95
N LYS A 196 -12.89 -31.45 5.00
CA LYS A 196 -12.93 -29.99 5.18
C LYS A 196 -13.49 -29.25 3.98
N ASP A 197 -13.19 -29.75 2.78
CA ASP A 197 -13.72 -29.22 1.52
C ASP A 197 -15.25 -29.32 1.45
N ARG A 198 -15.91 -30.14 2.28
CA ARG A 198 -17.38 -30.19 2.36
C ARG A 198 -18.02 -28.94 2.97
N TRP A 199 -17.30 -28.15 3.77
CA TRP A 199 -17.88 -27.04 4.54
C TRP A 199 -17.09 -25.72 4.54
N PHE A 200 -15.77 -25.73 4.33
CA PHE A 200 -14.95 -24.52 4.57
C PHE A 200 -14.84 -23.57 3.37
N ALA A 201 -14.62 -24.10 2.16
CA ALA A 201 -14.32 -23.31 0.96
C ALA A 201 -15.41 -23.46 -0.12
N ARG A 202 -16.66 -23.58 0.31
CA ARG A 202 -17.84 -23.73 -0.56
C ARG A 202 -18.84 -22.63 -0.24
N SER A 203 -18.76 -21.54 -0.99
CA SER A 203 -19.74 -20.47 -0.96
C SER A 203 -20.29 -20.23 -2.36
N ASP A 204 -21.57 -19.92 -2.46
CA ASP A 204 -22.19 -19.59 -3.74
C ASP A 204 -21.45 -18.41 -4.39
N GLY A 205 -21.07 -18.57 -5.65
CA GLY A 205 -20.32 -17.57 -6.40
C GLY A 205 -18.80 -17.56 -6.14
N LEU A 206 -18.24 -18.52 -5.40
CA LEU A 206 -16.79 -18.69 -5.22
C LEU A 206 -16.25 -19.84 -6.10
N THR A 207 -15.31 -19.54 -6.99
CA THR A 207 -14.54 -20.52 -7.76
C THR A 207 -13.19 -20.73 -7.11
N LEU A 208 -12.90 -21.95 -6.66
CA LEU A 208 -11.62 -22.29 -6.03
C LEU A 208 -10.48 -22.26 -7.05
N ILE A 209 -9.40 -21.55 -6.72
CA ILE A 209 -8.18 -21.41 -7.54
C ILE A 209 -7.06 -22.29 -7.00
N GLU A 210 -6.84 -22.28 -5.68
CA GLU A 210 -5.74 -22.99 -5.03
C GLU A 210 -6.22 -23.63 -3.74
N ARG A 211 -5.74 -24.84 -3.47
CA ARG A 211 -6.08 -25.58 -2.27
C ARG A 211 -4.95 -26.51 -1.84
N SER A 212 -4.38 -26.28 -0.66
CA SER A 212 -3.39 -27.16 -0.05
C SER A 212 -3.60 -27.26 1.46
N MET A 213 -3.27 -28.42 2.04
CA MET A 213 -3.34 -28.68 3.48
C MET A 213 -2.19 -29.58 3.90
N ASP A 214 -1.37 -29.10 4.83
CA ASP A 214 -0.36 -29.87 5.57
C ASP A 214 -0.62 -29.65 7.06
N VAL A 215 -1.47 -30.49 7.66
CA VAL A 215 -1.95 -30.32 9.04
C VAL A 215 -1.04 -31.04 10.02
N ARG A 216 0.02 -30.35 10.41
CA ARG A 216 0.99 -30.74 11.45
C ARG A 216 1.65 -29.47 12.01
N PRO A 217 2.34 -29.51 13.15
CA PRO A 217 3.12 -28.37 13.61
C PRO A 217 4.13 -27.91 12.55
N GLY A 218 4.12 -26.61 12.25
CA GLY A 218 4.88 -25.96 11.17
C GLY A 218 4.32 -26.18 9.76
N GLY A 219 3.26 -26.97 9.61
CA GLY A 219 2.56 -27.18 8.35
C GLY A 219 1.64 -26.03 8.00
N ARG A 220 1.32 -25.90 6.70
CA ARG A 220 0.54 -24.77 6.16
C ARG A 220 -0.75 -25.24 5.49
N GLU A 221 -1.76 -24.39 5.51
CA GLU A 221 -2.98 -24.57 4.75
C GLU A 221 -3.28 -23.32 3.93
N VAL A 222 -3.56 -23.50 2.64
CA VAL A 222 -3.96 -22.43 1.73
C VAL A 222 -5.31 -22.76 1.11
N ALA A 223 -6.18 -21.76 1.06
CA ALA A 223 -7.39 -21.77 0.26
C ALA A 223 -7.53 -20.42 -0.45
N LYS A 224 -7.51 -20.44 -1.78
CA LYS A 224 -7.63 -19.25 -2.63
C LYS A 224 -8.81 -19.41 -3.56
N GLY A 225 -9.69 -18.43 -3.60
CA GLY A 225 -10.87 -18.48 -4.45
C GLY A 225 -11.17 -17.13 -5.11
N ARG A 226 -11.78 -17.18 -6.29
CA ARG A 226 -12.25 -16.03 -7.05
C ARG A 226 -13.77 -15.93 -6.94
N TRP A 227 -14.25 -14.79 -6.46
CA TRP A 227 -15.67 -14.49 -6.39
C TRP A 227 -16.22 -14.10 -7.77
N ALA A 228 -17.53 -14.21 -7.96
CA ALA A 228 -18.21 -13.80 -9.19
C ALA A 228 -17.96 -12.32 -9.56
N SER A 229 -17.66 -11.46 -8.57
CA SER A 229 -17.24 -10.07 -8.78
C SER A 229 -15.84 -9.91 -9.39
N GLY A 230 -15.06 -10.98 -9.49
CA GLY A 230 -13.65 -10.98 -9.94
C GLY A 230 -12.63 -10.89 -8.81
N MET A 231 -13.03 -10.39 -7.63
CA MET A 231 -12.24 -10.31 -6.40
C MET A 231 -11.68 -11.67 -6.01
N VAL A 232 -10.42 -11.72 -5.58
CA VAL A 232 -9.78 -12.95 -5.09
C VAL A 232 -9.61 -12.88 -3.57
N SER A 233 -10.13 -13.87 -2.85
CA SER A 233 -9.83 -14.03 -1.42
C SER A 233 -8.83 -15.15 -1.19
N THR A 234 -7.86 -14.93 -0.31
CA THR A 234 -6.87 -15.95 0.10
C THR A 234 -6.86 -16.10 1.61
N PHE A 235 -7.04 -17.34 2.07
CA PHE A 235 -6.78 -17.81 3.42
C PHE A 235 -5.45 -18.55 3.42
N ASP A 236 -4.53 -18.14 4.29
CA ASP A 236 -3.18 -18.72 4.41
C ASP A 236 -2.86 -18.94 5.89
N ALA A 237 -2.76 -20.19 6.31
CA ALA A 237 -2.61 -20.59 7.70
C ALA A 237 -1.30 -21.33 7.98
N LEU A 238 -0.81 -21.18 9.22
CA LEU A 238 0.33 -21.88 9.78
C LEU A 238 -0.08 -22.54 11.10
N TYR A 239 0.05 -23.87 11.18
CA TYR A 239 -0.28 -24.65 12.36
C TYR A 239 0.87 -24.66 13.37
N PHE A 240 0.57 -24.37 14.64
CA PHE A 240 1.54 -24.35 15.74
C PHE A 240 1.40 -25.57 16.66
N ASP A 241 0.17 -25.97 16.96
CA ASP A 241 -0.12 -27.13 17.81
C ASP A 241 -1.26 -27.93 17.22
N VAL A 242 -1.06 -29.24 17.08
CA VAL A 242 -1.98 -30.16 16.43
C VAL A 242 -2.02 -31.42 17.28
N VAL A 243 -3.01 -31.50 18.16
CA VAL A 243 -3.23 -32.63 19.07
C VAL A 243 -4.44 -33.40 18.57
N PRO A 244 -4.25 -34.67 18.10
CA PRO A 244 -5.33 -35.50 17.62
C PRO A 244 -6.54 -35.50 18.54
N ASP A 245 -7.72 -35.32 17.94
CA ASP A 245 -9.04 -35.39 18.58
C ASP A 245 -9.28 -34.37 19.72
N SER A 246 -8.37 -33.42 19.92
CA SER A 246 -8.41 -32.53 21.09
C SER A 246 -8.16 -31.07 20.78
N ARG A 247 -7.13 -30.71 20.00
CA ARG A 247 -6.75 -29.30 19.86
C ARG A 247 -6.07 -28.97 18.55
N LEU A 248 -6.43 -27.82 17.99
CA LEU A 248 -5.73 -27.16 16.90
C LEU A 248 -5.42 -25.72 17.30
N VAL A 249 -4.17 -25.28 17.13
CA VAL A 249 -3.76 -23.88 17.28
C VAL A 249 -3.05 -23.48 16.00
N TYR A 250 -3.54 -22.44 15.34
CA TYR A 250 -2.95 -21.93 14.10
C TYR A 250 -3.13 -20.42 14.00
N THR A 251 -2.21 -19.76 13.30
CA THR A 251 -2.46 -18.41 12.80
C THR A 251 -2.90 -18.45 11.36
N TYR A 252 -3.65 -17.46 10.91
CA TYR A 252 -3.91 -17.29 9.50
C TYR A 252 -3.96 -15.82 9.09
N GLU A 253 -3.63 -15.59 7.83
CA GLU A 253 -3.75 -14.31 7.16
C GLU A 253 -4.92 -14.36 6.18
N MET A 254 -5.64 -13.24 6.08
CA MET A 254 -6.65 -13.04 5.03
C MET A 254 -6.19 -11.95 4.09
N HIS A 255 -6.29 -12.25 2.80
CA HIS A 255 -6.05 -11.29 1.72
C HIS A 255 -7.29 -11.13 0.84
N LEU A 256 -7.53 -9.90 0.40
CA LEU A 256 -8.41 -9.55 -0.70
C LEU A 256 -7.52 -8.98 -1.82
N ASP A 257 -7.48 -9.67 -2.95
CA ASP A 257 -6.49 -9.50 -4.01
C ASP A 257 -5.06 -9.49 -3.44
N ALA A 258 -4.29 -8.41 -3.68
CA ALA A 258 -2.94 -8.24 -3.15
C ALA A 258 -2.92 -7.69 -1.71
N ARG A 259 -4.06 -7.24 -1.19
CA ARG A 259 -4.13 -6.54 0.10
C ARG A 259 -4.34 -7.52 1.24
N LYS A 260 -3.42 -7.53 2.21
CA LYS A 260 -3.63 -8.19 3.52
C LYS A 260 -4.63 -7.38 4.34
N ILE A 261 -5.71 -8.01 4.75
CA ILE A 261 -6.79 -7.35 5.51
C ILE A 261 -6.81 -7.73 6.99
N SER A 262 -6.26 -8.90 7.36
CA SER A 262 -6.16 -9.31 8.76
C SER A 262 -5.13 -10.40 9.00
N VAL A 263 -4.70 -10.51 10.25
CA VAL A 263 -4.00 -11.69 10.80
C VAL A 263 -4.73 -12.14 12.07
N SER A 264 -4.88 -13.45 12.26
CA SER A 264 -5.65 -14.00 13.38
C SER A 264 -4.97 -15.21 13.99
N LEU A 265 -5.00 -15.33 15.32
CA LEU A 265 -4.68 -16.55 16.07
C LEU A 265 -5.98 -17.26 16.41
N ALA A 266 -6.14 -18.49 15.94
CA ALA A 266 -7.30 -19.34 16.21
C ALA A 266 -6.89 -20.55 17.04
N THR A 267 -7.67 -20.83 18.09
CA THR A 267 -7.58 -22.04 18.90
C THR A 267 -8.92 -22.77 18.84
N ILE A 268 -8.89 -24.04 18.43
CA ILE A 268 -10.03 -24.96 18.48
C ILE A 268 -9.73 -26.02 19.53
N ASP A 269 -10.62 -26.16 20.51
CA ASP A 269 -10.60 -27.16 21.57
C ASP A 269 -11.81 -28.08 21.39
N LEU A 270 -11.57 -29.39 21.35
CA LEU A 270 -12.57 -30.44 21.17
C LEU A 270 -12.66 -31.24 22.47
N ARG A 271 -13.86 -31.29 23.05
CA ARG A 271 -14.12 -32.01 24.31
C ARG A 271 -15.24 -33.01 24.11
N ALA A 272 -15.02 -34.26 24.51
CA ALA A 272 -16.10 -35.22 24.60
C ALA A 272 -17.12 -34.74 25.64
N ARG A 273 -18.39 -34.60 25.23
CA ARG A 273 -19.49 -34.17 26.10
C ARG A 273 -20.81 -34.73 25.60
N ASP A 274 -21.59 -35.31 26.50
CA ASP A 274 -22.95 -35.81 26.24
C ASP A 274 -23.03 -36.77 25.04
N GLY A 275 -22.03 -37.65 24.89
CA GLY A 275 -21.93 -38.61 23.78
C GLY A 275 -21.51 -38.01 22.43
N GLY A 276 -21.21 -36.72 22.38
CA GLY A 276 -20.72 -36.00 21.20
C GLY A 276 -19.49 -35.13 21.50
N THR A 277 -19.37 -34.01 20.79
CA THR A 277 -18.25 -33.07 20.91
C THR A 277 -18.76 -31.67 21.24
N HIS A 278 -18.26 -31.11 22.34
CA HIS A 278 -18.30 -29.69 22.60
C HIS A 278 -17.05 -29.05 21.97
N LEU A 279 -17.25 -28.35 20.86
CA LEU A 279 -16.21 -27.56 20.19
C LEU A 279 -16.22 -26.15 20.76
N VAL A 280 -15.05 -25.67 21.14
CA VAL A 280 -14.81 -24.28 21.52
C VAL A 280 -13.76 -23.70 20.59
N MET A 281 -14.13 -22.68 19.82
CA MET A 281 -13.20 -21.90 19.03
C MET A 281 -13.02 -20.51 19.65
N THR A 282 -11.78 -20.11 19.91
CA THR A 282 -11.43 -18.73 20.28
C THR A 282 -10.54 -18.16 19.21
N GLU A 283 -10.87 -16.96 18.72
CA GLU A 283 -10.07 -16.24 17.74
C GLU A 283 -9.71 -14.85 18.25
N GLN A 284 -8.45 -14.47 18.05
CA GLN A 284 -7.93 -13.14 18.32
C GLN A 284 -7.42 -12.56 17.01
N GLY A 285 -8.06 -11.49 16.52
CA GLY A 285 -7.78 -10.88 15.23
C GLY A 285 -7.16 -9.49 15.34
N ALA A 286 -6.25 -9.19 14.41
CA ALA A 286 -5.81 -7.85 14.07
C ALA A 286 -6.28 -7.53 12.64
N PHE A 287 -7.13 -6.52 12.48
CA PHE A 287 -7.68 -6.07 11.20
C PHE A 287 -6.99 -4.79 10.76
N LEU A 288 -6.55 -4.76 9.50
CA LEU A 288 -5.54 -3.82 9.04
C LEU A 288 -6.12 -2.74 8.14
N ASP A 289 -5.59 -1.54 8.33
CA ASP A 289 -5.61 -0.45 7.36
C ASP A 289 -7.02 0.01 6.96
N GLY A 290 -7.90 0.16 7.95
CA GLY A 290 -9.29 0.60 7.77
C GLY A 290 -10.27 -0.52 7.41
N TYR A 291 -9.83 -1.78 7.42
CA TYR A 291 -10.75 -2.91 7.41
C TYR A 291 -11.39 -3.04 8.80
N ASP A 292 -12.48 -2.33 9.02
CA ASP A 292 -13.38 -2.64 10.13
C ASP A 292 -14.20 -3.86 9.72
N ASP A 293 -14.00 -4.98 10.41
CA ASP A 293 -14.75 -6.18 10.09
C ASP A 293 -16.23 -6.05 10.49
N ALA A 294 -16.58 -5.08 11.36
CA ALA A 294 -17.92 -4.89 11.92
C ALA A 294 -18.56 -6.21 12.40
N GLY A 295 -17.76 -7.11 12.98
CA GLY A 295 -18.13 -8.47 13.42
C GLY A 295 -18.33 -9.48 12.27
N SER A 296 -17.97 -9.14 11.03
CA SER A 296 -18.11 -10.02 9.87
C SER A 296 -17.27 -11.27 10.00
N ARG A 297 -16.10 -11.21 10.66
CA ARG A 297 -15.29 -12.39 10.91
C ARG A 297 -16.01 -13.36 11.82
N GLU A 298 -16.51 -12.89 12.96
CA GLU A 298 -17.24 -13.72 13.90
C GLU A 298 -18.46 -14.37 13.23
N ARG A 299 -19.27 -13.58 12.51
CA ARG A 299 -20.45 -14.09 11.79
C ARG A 299 -20.08 -15.14 10.75
N GLY A 300 -19.05 -14.90 9.95
CA GLY A 300 -18.56 -15.85 8.96
C GLY A 300 -18.07 -17.15 9.60
N THR A 301 -17.31 -17.06 10.70
CA THR A 301 -16.85 -18.23 11.45
C THR A 301 -18.02 -19.00 12.08
N GLN A 302 -19.07 -18.32 12.58
CA GLN A 302 -20.28 -18.99 13.06
C GLN A 302 -20.95 -19.81 11.94
N GLN A 303 -21.13 -19.22 10.75
CA GLN A 303 -21.69 -19.92 9.59
C GLN A 303 -20.84 -21.12 9.16
N LEU A 304 -19.51 -20.97 9.16
CA LEU A 304 -18.58 -22.06 8.86
C LEU A 304 -18.68 -23.20 9.87
N LEU A 305 -18.80 -22.90 11.17
CA LEU A 305 -18.97 -23.93 12.20
C LEU A 305 -20.35 -24.58 12.16
N ASP A 306 -21.38 -23.89 11.68
CA ASP A 306 -22.69 -24.50 11.40
C ASP A 306 -22.60 -25.46 10.19
N ALA A 307 -21.92 -25.04 9.12
CA ALA A 307 -21.66 -25.87 7.95
C ALA A 307 -20.79 -27.10 8.28
N LEU A 308 -19.78 -26.95 9.16
CA LEU A 308 -19.04 -28.08 9.72
C LEU A 308 -20.01 -29.06 10.38
N GLY A 309 -20.88 -28.58 11.27
CA GLY A 309 -21.90 -29.38 11.93
C GLY A 309 -22.77 -30.17 10.96
N ALA A 310 -23.27 -29.51 9.91
CA ALA A 310 -24.08 -30.16 8.88
C ALA A 310 -23.28 -31.23 8.11
N SER A 311 -21.99 -31.01 7.84
CA SER A 311 -21.12 -31.96 7.14
C SER A 311 -20.75 -33.20 7.95
N LEU A 312 -21.06 -33.20 9.25
CA LEU A 312 -20.85 -34.34 10.16
C LEU A 312 -22.04 -35.30 10.17
N GLY A 313 -23.18 -34.95 9.56
CA GLY A 313 -24.25 -35.90 9.28
C GLY A 313 -23.78 -37.04 8.38
N ASP A 314 -24.49 -38.16 8.38
CA ASP A 314 -24.23 -39.29 7.47
C ASP A 314 -24.66 -38.98 6.03
#